data_AF-A0A3E2WAJ1-F1
#
_entry.id   AF-A0A3E2WAJ1-F1
#
_cell.length_a   1.000
_cell.length_b   1.000
_cell.length_c   1.000
_cell.angle_alpha   90.00
_cell.angle_beta   90.00
_cell.angle_gamma   90.00
#
_symmetry.space_group_name_H-M   'P 1'
#
loop_
_entity.id
_entity.type
_entity.pdbx_description
1 polymer ?
#
loop_
_entity_poly.entity_id
_entity_poly.type
_entity_poly.pdbx_seq_one_letter_code
_entity_poly.pdbx_strand_id
1 'polypeptide(L)' 'MYVGVNKELGHVVQAEDVFSYACERCLKGTIEEQDTFLEIAKHSEDIENFAETLIEWFYSGNWVKEENYTEN' A
#
# COMPACT_ATOMS: atom_id res chain seq x y z
N MET A 1 4.92 -7.85 5.95
CA MET A 1 3.78 -7.20 6.63
C MET A 1 4.06 -5.73 6.82
N TYR A 2 3.02 -4.91 6.96
CA TYR A 2 3.11 -3.47 7.20
C TYR A 2 2.40 -3.11 8.50
N VAL A 3 3.06 -2.30 9.33
CA VAL A 3 2.52 -1.78 10.59
C VAL A 3 2.28 -0.29 10.44
N GLY A 4 1.05 0.13 10.69
CA GLY A 4 0.66 1.53 10.61
C GLY A 4 1.23 2.32 11.79
N VAL A 5 1.70 3.53 11.49
CA VAL A 5 2.23 4.50 12.45
C VAL A 5 1.48 5.82 12.32
N ASN A 6 1.62 6.72 13.30
CA ASN A 6 0.96 8.04 13.30
C ASN A 6 -0.56 7.95 13.05
N LYS A 7 -1.01 8.39 11.87
CA LYS A 7 -2.44 8.38 11.49
C LYS A 7 -3.00 6.98 11.28
N GLU A 8 -2.14 6.00 11.01
CA GLU A 8 -2.51 4.59 10.79
C GLU A 8 -2.18 3.72 12.01
N LEU A 9 -1.88 4.33 13.17
CA LEU A 9 -1.50 3.61 14.38
C LEU A 9 -2.58 2.58 14.80
N GLY A 10 -2.14 1.33 15.03
CA GLY A 10 -3.01 0.22 15.42
C GLY A 10 -3.47 -0.65 14.25
N HIS A 11 -3.16 -0.28 13.02
CA HIS A 11 -3.39 -1.11 11.84
C HIS A 11 -2.19 -2.01 11.55
N VAL A 12 -2.46 -3.27 11.24
CA VAL A 12 -1.45 -4.24 10.79
C VAL A 12 -1.99 -4.94 9.55
N VAL A 13 -1.21 -4.95 8.48
CA VAL A 13 -1.55 -5.61 7.21
C VAL A 13 -0.57 -6.74 6.96
N GLN A 14 -1.09 -7.96 6.85
CA GLN A 14 -0.30 -9.16 6.59
C GLN A 14 0.26 -9.14 5.16
N ALA A 15 1.36 -9.86 4.92
CA ALA A 15 2.04 -9.87 3.62
C ALA A 15 1.11 -10.30 2.46
N GLU A 16 0.23 -11.25 2.73
CA GLU A 16 -0.78 -11.75 1.78
C GLU A 16 -1.89 -10.75 1.45
N ASP A 17 -2.13 -9.78 2.34
CA ASP A 17 -3.21 -8.81 2.23
C ASP A 17 -2.74 -7.40 1.81
N VAL A 18 -1.43 -7.19 1.62
CA VAL A 18 -0.87 -5.85 1.33
C VAL A 18 -1.49 -5.24 0.08
N PHE A 19 -1.62 -6.05 -0.98
CA PHE A 19 -2.19 -5.58 -2.24
C PHE A 19 -3.70 -5.34 -2.15
N SER A 20 -4.44 -6.28 -1.56
CA SER A 20 -5.90 -6.17 -1.43
C SER A 20 -6.30 -4.99 -0.54
N TYR A 21 -5.58 -4.78 0.57
CA TYR A 21 -5.80 -3.65 1.47
C TYR A 21 -5.58 -2.30 0.77
N ALA A 22 -4.47 -2.14 0.03
CA ALA A 22 -4.20 -0.92 -0.72
C ALA A 22 -5.29 -0.63 -1.75
N CYS A 23 -5.73 -1.64 -2.51
CA CYS A 23 -6.82 -1.52 -3.47
C CYS A 23 -8.12 -1.05 -2.82
N GLU A 24 -8.56 -1.72 -1.75
CA GLU A 24 -9.79 -1.37 -1.05
C GLU A 24 -9.74 0.04 -0.46
N ARG A 25 -8.58 0.43 0.08
CA ARG A 25 -8.42 1.74 0.71
C ARG A 25 -8.45 2.87 -0.30
N CYS A 26 -7.83 2.68 -1.47
CA CYS A 26 -7.90 3.64 -2.58
C CYS A 26 -9.32 3.78 -3.11
N LEU A 27 -10.05 2.66 -3.28
CA LEU A 27 -11.44 2.67 -3.74
C LEU A 27 -12.37 3.46 -2.80
N LYS A 28 -12.13 3.40 -1.48
CA LYS A 28 -12.89 4.12 -0.45
C LYS A 28 -12.24 5.47 -0.08
N GLY A 29 -11.15 5.84 -0.74
CA GLY A 29 -10.34 7.00 -0.46
C GLY A 29 -10.89 8.29 -1.06
N THR A 30 -10.10 9.34 -0.95
CA THR A 30 -10.30 10.64 -1.59
C THR A 30 -10.23 10.54 -3.12
N ILE A 31 -10.74 11.56 -3.81
CA ILE A 31 -10.65 11.66 -5.27
C ILE A 31 -9.17 11.62 -5.72
N GLU A 32 -8.28 12.29 -4.99
CA GLU A 32 -6.84 12.29 -5.29
C GLU A 32 -6.20 10.89 -5.19
N GLU A 33 -6.59 10.11 -4.17
CA GLU A 33 -6.14 8.71 -4.04
C GLU A 33 -6.69 7.83 -5.18
N GLN A 34 -7.95 8.02 -5.56
CA GLN A 34 -8.56 7.29 -6.68
C GLN A 34 -7.92 7.63 -8.03
N ASP A 35 -7.66 8.92 -8.28
CA ASP A 35 -6.99 9.37 -9.50
C ASP A 35 -5.57 8.81 -9.55
N THR A 36 -4.82 8.87 -8.45
CA THR A 36 -3.46 8.31 -8.38
C THR A 36 -3.45 6.81 -8.63
N PHE A 37 -4.40 6.07 -8.06
CA PHE A 37 -4.58 4.63 -8.32
C PHE A 37 -4.81 4.35 -9.82
N LEU A 38 -5.68 5.13 -10.48
CA LEU A 38 -5.96 4.98 -11.91
C LEU A 38 -4.76 5.35 -12.77
N GLU A 39 -3.99 6.37 -12.40
CA GLU A 39 -2.76 6.74 -13.09
C GLU A 39 -1.72 5.62 -12.99
N ILE A 40 -1.51 5.04 -11.80
CA ILE A 40 -0.62 3.88 -11.62
C ILE A 40 -1.09 2.73 -12.53
N ALA A 41 -2.38 2.38 -12.49
CA ALA A 41 -2.93 1.30 -13.30
C ALA A 41 -2.78 1.52 -14.82
N LYS A 42 -2.90 2.76 -15.31
CA LYS A 42 -2.72 3.10 -16.74
C LYS A 42 -1.27 2.97 -17.19
N HIS A 43 -0.33 3.22 -16.29
CA HIS A 43 1.11 3.24 -16.59
C HIS A 43 1.80 1.90 -16.32
N SER A 44 1.10 0.95 -15.70
CA SER A 44 1.65 -0.38 -15.44
C SER A 44 1.67 -1.26 -16.69
N GLU A 45 2.78 -1.98 -16.86
CA GLU A 45 2.97 -2.91 -17.98
C GLU A 45 2.17 -4.21 -17.77
N ASP A 46 2.08 -4.67 -16.53
CA ASP A 46 1.35 -5.86 -16.11
C ASP A 46 0.84 -5.74 -14.66
N ILE A 47 0.21 -6.81 -14.16
CA ILE A 47 -0.36 -6.84 -12.81
C ILE A 47 0.70 -6.83 -11.71
N GLU A 48 1.90 -7.38 -11.96
CA GLU A 48 2.99 -7.41 -10.98
C GLU A 48 3.55 -6.00 -10.81
N ASN A 49 3.84 -5.32 -11.91
CA ASN A 49 4.29 -3.93 -11.91
C ASN A 49 3.26 -2.98 -11.30
N PHE A 50 1.96 -3.22 -11.57
CA PHE A 50 0.88 -2.49 -10.91
C PHE A 50 0.88 -2.69 -9.41
N ALA A 51 0.94 -3.94 -8.94
CA ALA A 51 0.93 -4.26 -7.53
C ALA A 51 2.13 -3.65 -6.80
N GLU A 52 3.33 -3.79 -7.35
CA GLU A 52 4.55 -3.22 -6.76
C GLU A 52 4.46 -1.70 -6.64
N THR A 53 4.12 -1.01 -7.74
CA THR A 53 4.04 0.47 -7.76
C THR A 53 2.96 0.99 -6.80
N LEU A 54 1.80 0.32 -6.76
CA LEU A 54 0.72 0.69 -5.85
C LEU A 54 1.12 0.52 -4.38
N ILE A 55 1.75 -0.61 -4.05
CA ILE A 55 2.19 -0.91 -2.68
C ILE A 55 3.26 0.09 -2.24
N GLU A 56 4.26 0.34 -3.09
CA GLU A 56 5.31 1.31 -2.79
C GLU A 56 4.75 2.70 -2.52
N TRP A 57 3.84 3.18 -3.38
CA TRP A 57 3.21 4.48 -3.20
C TRP A 57 2.34 4.53 -1.93
N PHE A 58 1.43 3.55 -1.75
CA PHE A 58 0.45 3.58 -0.66
C PHE A 58 1.11 3.46 0.72
N TYR A 59 2.12 2.58 0.84
CA TYR A 59 2.82 2.34 2.10
C TYR A 59 4.04 3.25 2.30
N SER A 60 4.31 4.21 1.40
CA SER A 60 5.45 5.15 1.52
C SER A 60 5.37 6.11 2.72
N GLY A 61 4.18 6.29 3.29
CA GLY A 61 3.93 7.28 4.33
C GLY A 61 3.89 6.69 5.74
N ASN A 62 2.69 6.63 6.31
CA ASN A 62 2.43 6.28 7.70
C ASN A 62 2.52 4.77 7.98
N TRP A 63 3.44 4.05 7.34
CA TRP A 63 3.57 2.61 7.45
C TRP A 63 5.04 2.19 7.55
N VAL A 64 5.30 1.11 8.29
CA VAL A 64 6.61 0.50 8.41
C VAL A 64 6.54 -0.93 7.89
N LYS A 65 7.40 -1.27 6.93
CA LYS A 65 7.56 -2.64 6.44
C LYS A 65 8.36 -3.46 7.45
N GLU A 66 7.77 -4.52 7.99
CA GLU A 66 8.40 -5.31 9.06
C GLU A 66 9.48 -6.29 8.59
N GLU A 67 9.85 -6.28 7.30
CA GLU A 67 11.00 -7.06 6.79
C GLU A 67 12.36 -6.60 7.36
N ASN A 68 12.38 -5.51 8.16
CA ASN A 68 13.56 -4.97 8.82
C ASN A 68 13.60 -5.22 10.35
N TYR A 69 12.67 -5.97 10.93
CA TYR A 69 12.81 -6.47 12.30
C TYR A 69 13.41 -7.88 12.27
N THR A 70 14.71 -7.98 11.96
CA THR A 70 15.49 -9.09 12.50
C THR A 70 15.65 -8.81 13.99
N GLU A 71 14.91 -9.52 14.84
CA GLU A 71 15.23 -9.61 16.27
C GLU A 71 16.72 -9.96 16.42
N ASN A 72 17.45 -9.12 17.16
CA ASN A 72 18.78 -9.46 17.70
C ASN A 72 18.66 -10.60 18.71
#